data_AF-A0A6I5CTC1-F1
#
_entry.id   AF-A0A6I5CTC1-F1
#
_cell.length_a   1.000
_cell.length_b   1.000
_cell.length_c   1.000
_cell.angle_alpha   90.00
_cell.angle_beta   90.00
_cell.angle_gamma   90.00
#
_symmetry.space_group_name_H-M   'P 1'
#
loop_
_entity.id
_entity.type
_entity.pdbx_description
1 polymer ?
#
loop_
_entity_poly.entity_id
_entity_poly.type
_entity_poly.pdbx_seq_one_letter_code
_entity_poly.pdbx_strand_id
1 'polypeptide(L)'
;MSSSLTLAVRDSSTMLRRNLLHARRYPSLTLNLLLTPVMLLLLFVYIFGDVMAAGLGDGGADRSAYLTYLVPGILMLTIGGTTIGSAVSVSMDMTEGIIARFRTMAVHRGSVLIGHV
;
A
#
# COMPACT_ATOMS: atom_id res chain seq x y z
N MET A 1 4.61 -11.00 34.70
CA MET A 1 4.56 -11.38 33.27
C MET A 1 3.98 -10.28 32.36
N SER A 2 4.03 -8.99 32.74
CA SER A 2 3.33 -7.90 32.03
C SER A 2 4.23 -6.97 31.20
N SER A 3 5.48 -7.37 30.90
CA SER A 3 6.50 -6.46 30.35
C SER A 3 6.74 -6.62 28.83
N SER A 4 6.58 -7.82 28.26
CA SER A 4 6.91 -8.06 26.83
C SER A 4 5.93 -7.39 25.87
N LEU A 5 4.65 -7.32 26.24
CA LEU A 5 3.58 -6.77 25.41
C LEU A 5 3.71 -5.23 25.32
N THR A 6 4.05 -4.58 26.42
CA THR A 6 4.29 -3.14 26.49
C THR A 6 5.55 -2.73 25.72
N LEU A 7 6.60 -3.55 25.77
CA LEU A 7 7.82 -3.38 24.97
C LEU A 7 7.53 -3.57 23.47
N ALA A 8 6.83 -4.63 23.09
CA ALA A 8 6.46 -4.89 21.70
C ALA A 8 5.62 -3.75 21.11
N VAL A 9 4.62 -3.25 21.83
CA VAL A 9 3.78 -2.13 21.37
C VAL A 9 4.60 -0.84 21.24
N ARG A 10 5.49 -0.54 22.19
CA ARG A 10 6.38 0.63 22.11
C ARG A 10 7.33 0.56 20.92
N ASP A 11 7.97 -0.58 20.71
CA ASP A 11 8.93 -0.77 19.63
C ASP A 11 8.22 -0.72 18.26
N SER A 12 7.06 -1.38 18.13
CA SER A 12 6.21 -1.30 16.93
C SER A 12 5.74 0.12 16.63
N SER A 13 5.30 0.88 17.65
CA SER A 13 4.86 2.27 17.44
C SER A 13 6.00 3.19 16.99
N THR A 14 7.23 2.94 17.48
CA THR A 14 8.42 3.72 17.11
C THR A 14 8.84 3.42 15.67
N MET A 15 8.82 2.14 15.29
CA MET A 15 9.11 1.71 13.93
C MET A 15 8.06 2.22 12.92
N LEU A 16 6.77 2.14 13.27
CA LEU A 16 5.68 2.68 12.45
C LEU A 16 5.79 4.20 12.29
N ARG A 17 6.10 4.93 13.37
CA ARG A 17 6.37 6.37 13.29
C ARG A 17 7.54 6.68 12.35
N ARG A 18 8.60 5.87 12.38
CA ARG A 18 9.75 6.00 11.47
C ARG A 18 9.32 5.75 10.02
N ASN A 19 8.55 4.70 9.76
CA ASN A 19 8.02 4.39 8.42
C ASN A 19 7.17 5.56 7.89
N LEU A 20 6.20 6.04 8.66
CA LEU A 20 5.36 7.19 8.28
C LEU A 20 6.17 8.46 8.02
N LEU A 21 7.24 8.71 8.79
CA LEU A 21 8.16 9.82 8.53
C LEU A 21 8.96 9.63 7.23
N HIS A 22 9.36 8.40 6.89
CA HIS A 22 9.98 8.11 5.60
C HIS A 22 9.00 8.29 4.45
N ALA A 23 7.77 7.78 4.56
CA ALA A 23 6.71 7.99 3.56
C ALA A 23 6.43 9.48 3.32
N ARG A 24 6.49 10.30 4.38
CA ARG A 24 6.33 11.76 4.30
C ARG A 24 7.56 12.46 3.71
N ARG A 25 8.79 12.01 4.02
CA ARG A 25 10.04 12.61 3.53
C ARG A 25 10.42 12.18 2.11
N TYR A 26 9.93 11.04 1.64
CA TYR A 26 10.10 10.54 0.28
C TYR A 26 8.75 10.55 -0.47
N PRO A 27 8.20 11.73 -0.76
CA PRO A 27 6.89 11.87 -1.38
C PRO A 27 6.84 11.32 -2.81
N SER A 28 7.98 11.09 -3.46
CA SER A 28 8.02 10.57 -4.83
C SER A 28 7.43 9.16 -4.95
N LEU A 29 7.71 8.29 -3.98
CA LEU A 29 7.18 6.92 -3.96
C LEU A 29 5.67 6.91 -3.67
N THR A 30 5.23 7.71 -2.69
CA THR A 30 3.80 7.82 -2.35
C THR A 30 3.00 8.49 -3.46
N LEU A 31 3.56 9.51 -4.13
CA LEU A 31 2.96 10.13 -5.30
C LEU A 31 2.83 9.14 -6.46
N ASN A 32 3.89 8.41 -6.81
CA ASN A 32 3.83 7.46 -7.92
C ASN A 32 2.77 6.36 -7.70
N LEU A 33 2.69 5.88 -6.46
CA LEU A 33 1.71 4.89 -6.04
C LEU A 33 0.26 5.38 -6.16
N LEU A 34 -0.01 6.65 -5.87
CA LEU A 34 -1.34 7.26 -6.03
C LEU A 34 -1.61 7.74 -7.46
N LEU A 35 -0.58 8.14 -8.20
CA LEU A 35 -0.71 8.65 -9.56
C LEU A 35 -1.19 7.55 -10.52
N THR A 36 -0.67 6.34 -10.37
CA THR A 36 -1.03 5.18 -11.22
C THR A 36 -2.55 4.89 -11.22
N PRO A 37 -3.22 4.70 -10.06
CA PRO A 37 -4.67 4.45 -10.05
C PRO A 37 -5.50 5.67 -10.44
N VAL A 38 -5.04 6.89 -10.15
CA VAL A 38 -5.72 8.12 -10.59
C VAL A 38 -5.68 8.23 -12.12
N MET A 39 -4.52 7.98 -12.74
CA MET A 39 -4.40 7.97 -14.19
C MET A 39 -5.28 6.89 -14.83
N LEU A 40 -5.38 5.72 -14.21
CA LEU A 40 -6.26 4.65 -14.67
C LEU A 40 -7.74 5.06 -14.59
N LEU A 41 -8.16 5.69 -13.49
CA LEU A 41 -9.51 6.26 -13.35
C LEU A 41 -9.78 7.31 -14.43
N LEU A 42 -8.84 8.24 -14.66
CA LEU A 42 -8.99 9.27 -15.69
C LEU A 42 -9.11 8.66 -17.08
N LEU A 43 -8.26 7.69 -17.42
CA LEU A 43 -8.32 6.96 -18.68
C LEU A 43 -9.68 6.27 -18.87
N PHE A 44 -10.11 5.45 -17.91
CA PHE A 44 -11.36 4.71 -18.07
C PHE A 44 -12.60 5.60 -18.04
N VAL A 45 -12.63 6.63 -17.20
CA VAL A 45 -13.80 7.51 -17.10
C VAL A 45 -13.85 8.50 -18.28
N TYR A 46 -12.75 9.16 -18.64
CA TYR A 46 -12.79 10.19 -19.69
C TYR A 46 -12.68 9.62 -21.10
N ILE A 47 -11.83 8.61 -21.33
CA ILE A 47 -11.62 8.08 -22.69
C ILE A 47 -12.60 6.94 -22.99
N PHE A 48 -12.78 6.00 -22.05
CA PHE A 48 -13.66 4.84 -22.27
C PHE A 48 -15.06 4.99 -21.67
N GLY A 49 -15.32 6.06 -20.92
CA GLY A 49 -16.53 6.15 -20.11
C GLY A 49 -17.82 6.12 -20.91
N ASP A 50 -17.88 6.82 -22.04
CA ASP A 50 -19.12 6.89 -22.84
C ASP A 50 -19.42 5.56 -23.55
N VAL A 51 -18.38 4.86 -24.03
CA VAL A 51 -18.50 3.55 -24.70
C VAL A 51 -18.82 2.44 -23.69
N MET A 52 -18.15 2.47 -22.54
CA MET A 52 -18.31 1.44 -21.51
C MET A 52 -19.59 1.64 -20.69
N ALA A 53 -20.00 2.89 -20.42
CA ALA A 53 -21.27 3.20 -19.75
C ALA A 53 -22.47 2.75 -20.60
N ALA A 54 -22.39 2.85 -21.93
CA ALA A 54 -23.42 2.33 -22.82
C ALA A 54 -23.57 0.81 -22.73
N GLY A 55 -22.50 0.08 -22.39
CA GLY A 55 -22.54 -1.36 -22.17
C GLY A 55 -23.17 -1.80 -20.84
N LEU A 56 -23.39 -0.88 -19.89
CA LEU A 56 -23.96 -1.20 -18.57
C LEU A 56 -25.50 -1.27 -18.54
N GLY A 57 -26.21 -0.87 -19.61
CA GLY A 57 -27.66 -1.08 -19.73
C GLY A 57 -28.43 0.00 -20.50
N ASP A 58 -29.62 -0.39 -20.98
CA ASP A 58 -30.49 0.28 -21.96
C ASP A 58 -31.28 1.51 -21.40
N GLY A 59 -30.70 2.27 -20.48
CA GLY A 59 -31.39 3.36 -19.80
C GLY A 59 -30.47 4.44 -19.28
N GLY A 60 -30.07 5.35 -20.17
CA GLY A 60 -29.27 6.54 -19.83
C GLY A 60 -27.84 6.20 -19.46
N ALA A 61 -26.93 6.27 -20.44
CA ALA A 61 -25.50 6.11 -20.24
C ALA A 61 -24.96 7.25 -19.35
N ASP A 62 -25.10 7.12 -18.03
CA ASP A 62 -24.54 8.08 -17.10
C ASP A 62 -23.14 7.65 -16.70
N ARG A 63 -22.17 8.52 -17.01
CA ARG A 63 -20.75 8.38 -16.64
C ARG A 63 -20.60 8.23 -15.11
N SER A 64 -21.56 8.74 -14.33
CA SER A 64 -21.60 8.58 -12.86
C SER A 64 -21.80 7.12 -12.42
N ALA A 65 -22.64 6.35 -13.12
CA ALA A 65 -22.89 4.95 -12.82
C ALA A 65 -21.67 4.08 -13.13
N TYR A 66 -21.00 4.37 -14.26
CA TYR A 66 -19.76 3.69 -14.63
C TYR A 66 -18.61 3.98 -13.66
N LEU A 67 -18.48 5.23 -13.19
CA LEU A 67 -17.49 5.59 -12.17
C LEU A 67 -17.72 4.78 -10.88
N THR A 68 -18.96 4.71 -10.40
CA THR A 68 -19.31 3.98 -9.17
C THR A 68 -19.02 2.48 -9.28
N TYR A 69 -19.19 1.91 -10.47
CA TYR A 69 -18.82 0.52 -10.77
C TYR A 69 -17.30 0.30 -10.77
N LEU A 70 -16.53 1.22 -11.33
CA LEU A 70 -15.11 1.02 -11.64
C LEU A 70 -14.16 1.37 -10.49
N VAL A 71 -14.53 2.37 -9.66
CA VAL A 71 -13.75 2.80 -8.48
C VAL A 71 -13.36 1.65 -7.54
N PRO A 72 -14.28 0.78 -7.06
CA PRO A 72 -13.90 -0.29 -6.13
C PRO A 72 -12.89 -1.29 -6.72
N GLY A 73 -12.97 -1.57 -8.03
CA GLY A 73 -12.02 -2.44 -8.72
C GLY A 73 -10.62 -1.85 -8.77
N ILE A 74 -10.50 -0.55 -9.09
CA ILE A 74 -9.21 0.15 -9.09
C ILE A 74 -8.65 0.27 -7.67
N LEU A 75 -9.50 0.48 -6.66
CA LEU A 75 -9.05 0.51 -5.26
C LEU A 75 -8.48 -0.86 -4.85
N MET A 76 -9.13 -1.96 -5.20
CA MET A 76 -8.59 -3.31 -4.96
C MET A 76 -7.26 -3.54 -5.68
N LEU A 77 -7.16 -3.14 -6.95
CA LEU A 77 -5.90 -3.22 -7.72
C LEU A 77 -4.79 -2.43 -7.03
N THR A 78 -5.10 -1.23 -6.55
CA THR A 78 -4.15 -0.36 -5.84
C THR A 78 -3.65 -1.02 -4.57
N ILE A 79 -4.57 -1.53 -3.73
CA ILE A 79 -4.23 -2.23 -2.49
C ILE A 79 -3.34 -3.45 -2.79
N GLY A 80 -3.72 -4.26 -3.78
CA GLY A 80 -2.91 -5.39 -4.24
C GLY A 80 -1.50 -4.95 -4.67
N GLY A 81 -1.39 -3.86 -5.43
CA GLY A 81 -0.12 -3.31 -5.88
C GLY A 81 0.78 -2.82 -4.75
N THR A 82 0.23 -2.26 -3.66
CA THR A 82 1.05 -1.80 -2.51
C THR A 82 1.83 -2.93 -1.84
N THR A 83 1.29 -4.15 -1.86
CA THR A 83 1.94 -5.32 -1.26
C THR A 83 3.26 -5.66 -1.94
N ILE A 84 3.42 -5.33 -3.23
CA ILE A 84 4.64 -5.58 -4.01
C ILE A 84 5.82 -4.80 -3.42
N GLY A 85 5.62 -3.53 -3.07
CA GLY A 85 6.68 -2.70 -2.48
C GLY A 85 7.20 -3.27 -1.16
N SER A 86 6.28 -3.73 -0.30
CA SER A 86 6.63 -4.40 0.96
C SER A 86 7.32 -5.74 0.71
N ALA A 87 6.84 -6.54 -0.24
CA ALA A 87 7.43 -7.83 -0.58
C ALA A 87 8.87 -7.69 -1.12
N VAL A 88 9.12 -6.70 -1.98
CA VAL A 88 10.46 -6.40 -2.48
C VAL A 88 11.37 -5.96 -1.34
N SER A 89 10.90 -5.07 -0.47
CA SER A 89 11.68 -4.58 0.67
C SER A 89 12.04 -5.71 1.66
N VAL A 90 11.09 -6.60 1.96
CA VAL A 90 11.34 -7.80 2.78
C VAL A 90 12.33 -8.74 2.10
N SER A 91 12.22 -8.94 0.79
CA SER A 91 13.16 -9.76 0.02
C SER A 91 14.57 -9.18 0.08
N MET A 92 14.72 -7.87 -0.06
CA MET A 92 16.01 -7.18 0.11
C MET A 92 16.58 -7.38 1.52
N ASP A 93 15.76 -7.23 2.57
CA ASP A 93 16.18 -7.47 3.97
C ASP A 93 16.67 -8.92 4.19
N MET A 94 16.06 -9.90 3.51
CA MET A 94 16.51 -11.30 3.51
C MET A 94 17.84 -11.50 2.78
N THR A 95 18.04 -10.79 1.67
CA THR A 95 19.21 -10.94 0.80
C THR A 95 20.45 -10.22 1.36
N GLU A 96 20.27 -9.06 1.99
CA GLU A 96 21.35 -8.24 2.56
C GLU A 96 21.84 -8.72 3.94
N GLY A 97 21.25 -9.78 4.51
CA GLY A 97 21.70 -10.37 5.77
C GLY A 97 21.39 -9.54 7.02
N ILE A 98 20.53 -8.51 6.92
CA ILE A 98 20.07 -7.71 8.06
C ILE A 98 19.43 -8.60 9.15
N ILE A 99 18.73 -9.65 8.74
CA ILE A 99 18.14 -10.66 9.63
C ILE A 99 19.20 -11.47 10.40
N ALA A 100 20.38 -11.69 9.82
CA ALA A 100 21.49 -12.32 10.55
C ALA A 100 22.04 -11.38 11.63
N ARG A 101 22.07 -10.06 11.37
CA ARG A 101 22.48 -9.03 12.34
C ARG A 101 21.49 -8.85 13.49
N PHE A 102 20.18 -8.87 13.21
CA PHE A 102 19.17 -8.82 14.28
C PHE A 102 19.18 -10.07 15.16
N ARG A 103 19.65 -11.21 14.65
CA ARG A 103 19.77 -12.46 15.42
C ARG A 103 20.88 -12.39 16.48
N THR A 104 21.89 -11.55 16.27
CA THR A 104 23.02 -11.37 17.21
C THR A 104 22.84 -10.17 18.14
N MET A 105 21.81 -9.35 17.92
CA MET A 105 21.47 -8.19 18.75
C MET A 105 20.29 -8.49 19.70
N ALA A 106 20.21 -7.78 20.84
CA ALA A 106 19.11 -7.90 21.80
C ALA A 106 17.85 -7.15 21.32
N VAL A 107 17.25 -7.59 20.20
CA VAL A 107 16.03 -7.00 19.61
C VAL A 107 14.96 -8.08 19.45
N HIS A 108 13.70 -7.74 19.78
CA HIS A 108 12.57 -8.65 19.64
C HIS A 108 12.26 -8.94 18.17
N ARG A 109 12.37 -10.21 17.76
CA ARG A 109 12.29 -10.66 16.36
C ARG A 109 10.99 -10.28 15.65
N GLY A 110 9.87 -10.21 16.38
CA GLY A 110 8.57 -9.78 15.86
C GLY A 110 8.45 -8.27 15.57
N SER A 111 9.33 -7.44 16.16
CA SER A 111 9.29 -5.99 15.94
C SER A 111 9.70 -5.59 14.52
N VAL A 112 10.52 -6.41 13.84
CA VAL A 112 10.95 -6.15 12.46
C VAL A 112 9.79 -6.35 11.50
N LEU A 113 8.96 -7.38 11.71
CA LEU A 113 7.82 -7.68 10.86
C LEU A 113 6.69 -6.64 11.02
N ILE A 114 6.44 -6.20 12.26
CA ILE A 114 5.33 -5.27 12.58
C ILE A 114 5.73 -3.82 12.28
N GLY A 115 7.02 -3.50 12.35
CA GLY A 115 7.54 -2.14 12.17
C GLY A 115 7.91 -1.75 10.74
N HIS A 116 7.87 -2.70 9.80
CA HIS A 116 8.30 -2.49 8.41
C HIS A 116 7.19 -1.97 7.49
N VAL A 117 5.97 -1.80 8.00
CA VAL A 117 4.81 -1.37 7.20
C VAL A 117 4.42 0.06 7.49
#